data_AF-A0A8T8SEB3-F1
#
_entry.id   AF-A0A8T8SEB3-F1
#
_cell.length_a   1.000
_cell.length_b   1.000
_cell.length_c   1.000
_cell.angle_alpha   90.00
_cell.angle_beta   90.00
_cell.angle_gamma   90.00
#
_symmetry.space_group_name_H-M   'P 1'
#
loop_
_entity.id
_entity.type
_entity.pdbx_description
1 polymer ?
#
loop_
_entity_poly.entity_id
_entity_poly.type
_entity_poly.pdbx_seq_one_letter_code
_entity_poly.pdbx_strand_id
1 'polypeptide(L)'
;MRAPNPFLYTSTLLSDPYVERALVRSRTYLACERAREVGVRALFQKCWKASGAKSRLPVAVLGSALKLAAERSRGSNQGVDAAGTEELEERDAQDGLSPEEVEWQVAVMIAKGYVKGYISHSHQIVVLSQQDPFPRLSAVPLAAS
;
A
#
# COMPACT_ATOMS: atom_id res chain seq x y z
N MET A 1 -19.05 -0.37 -2.09
CA MET A 1 -17.93 0.51 -2.48
C MET A 1 -16.66 -0.33 -2.58
N ARG A 2 -16.16 -0.56 -3.81
CA ARG A 2 -14.94 -1.34 -4.07
C ARG A 2 -13.77 -0.67 -3.37
N ALA A 3 -13.03 -1.43 -2.56
CA ALA A 3 -11.85 -0.93 -1.88
C ALA A 3 -10.86 -0.34 -2.90
N PRO A 4 -10.39 0.92 -2.74
CA PRO A 4 -9.23 1.38 -3.49
C PRO A 4 -8.08 0.45 -3.10
N ASN A 5 -7.59 -0.32 -4.06
CA ASN A 5 -6.43 -1.16 -3.87
C ASN A 5 -5.20 -0.30 -4.19
N PRO A 6 -4.34 0.00 -3.20
CA PRO A 6 -3.14 0.82 -3.42
C PRO A 6 -2.24 0.34 -4.55
N PHE A 7 -2.23 -0.96 -4.82
CA PHE A 7 -1.37 -1.59 -5.82
C PHE A 7 -2.00 -1.65 -7.22
N LEU A 8 -3.26 -1.23 -7.39
CA LEU A 8 -3.84 -1.10 -8.74
C LEU A 8 -3.10 -0.06 -9.60
N TYR A 9 -2.38 0.87 -8.98
CA TYR A 9 -1.68 1.92 -9.72
C TYR A 9 -0.32 1.43 -10.23
N THR A 10 0.46 0.71 -9.42
CA THR A 10 1.83 0.32 -9.75
C THR A 10 1.94 -0.87 -10.70
N SER A 11 1.00 -1.82 -10.66
CA SER A 11 1.12 -3.07 -11.44
C SER A 11 0.15 -3.19 -12.62
N THR A 12 -0.86 -2.33 -12.73
CA THR A 12 -1.90 -2.48 -13.77
C THR A 12 -2.22 -1.21 -14.53
N LEU A 13 -2.36 -0.04 -13.88
CA LEU A 13 -2.69 1.20 -14.62
C LEU A 13 -1.47 1.85 -15.30
N LEU A 14 -0.29 1.80 -14.69
CA LEU A 14 0.93 2.41 -15.24
C LEU A 14 1.79 1.42 -16.02
N SER A 15 1.58 0.13 -15.79
CA SER A 15 2.27 -0.92 -16.54
C SER A 15 1.76 -1.01 -17.98
N ASP A 16 0.55 -0.50 -18.26
CA ASP A 16 0.02 -0.38 -19.61
C ASP A 16 0.50 0.93 -20.27
N PRO A 17 1.39 0.85 -21.28
CA PRO A 17 1.92 2.03 -21.97
C PRO A 17 0.83 2.84 -22.70
N TYR A 18 -0.33 2.25 -22.99
CA TYR A 18 -1.45 2.98 -23.59
C TYR A 18 -2.12 3.92 -22.58
N VAL A 19 -2.40 3.42 -21.37
CA VAL A 19 -3.03 4.20 -20.30
C VAL A 19 -2.09 5.29 -19.80
N GLU A 20 -0.80 4.98 -19.64
CA GLU A 20 0.22 5.98 -19.31
C GLU A 20 0.19 7.14 -20.30
N ARG A 21 0.27 6.86 -21.60
CA ARG A 21 0.25 7.90 -22.65
C ARG A 21 -1.05 8.70 -22.64
N ALA A 22 -2.18 8.07 -22.36
CA ALA A 22 -3.47 8.76 -22.24
C ALA A 22 -3.46 9.75 -21.05
N LEU A 23 -2.95 9.32 -19.89
CA LEU A 23 -2.86 10.14 -18.67
C LEU A 23 -1.85 11.29 -18.79
N VAL A 24 -0.75 11.07 -19.52
CA VAL A 24 0.22 12.12 -19.83
C VAL A 24 -0.40 13.15 -20.76
N ARG A 25 -1.12 12.72 -21.81
CA ARG A 25 -1.84 13.64 -22.72
C ARG A 25 -2.90 14.47 -22.01
N SER A 26 -3.61 13.90 -21.05
CA SER A 26 -4.60 14.62 -20.23
C SER A 26 -3.98 15.45 -19.09
N ARG A 27 -2.64 15.45 -18.94
CA ARG A 27 -1.90 16.13 -17.85
C ARG A 27 -2.29 15.67 -16.44
N THR A 28 -2.94 14.52 -16.31
CA THR A 28 -3.42 13.98 -15.02
C THR A 28 -2.49 12.94 -14.42
N TYR A 29 -1.46 12.51 -15.15
CA TYR A 29 -0.50 11.49 -14.72
C TYR A 29 0.05 11.72 -13.30
N LEU A 30 0.60 12.89 -13.02
CA LEU A 30 1.19 13.20 -11.72
C LEU A 30 0.16 13.21 -10.58
N ALA A 31 -1.10 13.57 -10.88
CA ALA A 31 -2.18 13.52 -9.90
C ALA A 31 -2.55 12.07 -9.55
N CYS A 32 -2.53 11.17 -10.55
CA CYS A 32 -2.73 9.74 -10.34
C CYS A 32 -1.58 9.13 -9.52
N GLU A 33 -0.33 9.53 -9.76
CA GLU A 33 0.82 9.11 -8.93
C GLU A 33 0.63 9.51 -7.47
N ARG A 34 0.24 10.77 -7.21
CA ARG A 34 -0.01 11.24 -5.84
C ARG A 34 -1.17 10.52 -5.17
N ALA A 35 -2.17 10.07 -5.91
CA ALA A 35 -3.29 9.31 -5.37
C ALA A 35 -2.89 7.94 -4.81
N ARG A 36 -1.71 7.40 -5.16
CA ARG A 36 -1.17 6.13 -4.66
C ARG A 36 -1.09 6.10 -3.14
N GLU A 37 -0.62 7.19 -2.54
CA GLU A 37 -0.43 7.32 -1.10
C GLU A 37 -1.77 7.24 -0.35
N VAL A 38 -2.83 7.79 -0.97
CA VAL A 38 -4.19 7.69 -0.46
C VAL A 38 -4.71 6.25 -0.49
N GLY A 39 -4.34 5.49 -1.51
CA GLY A 39 -4.64 4.06 -1.59
C GLY A 39 -3.99 3.28 -0.44
N VAL A 40 -2.71 3.55 -0.15
CA VAL A 40 -1.95 2.85 0.91
C VAL A 40 -2.56 3.18 2.27
N ARG A 41 -2.89 4.46 2.48
CA ARG A 41 -3.62 4.91 3.67
C ARG A 41 -4.93 4.15 3.85
N ALA A 42 -5.73 4.04 2.78
CA ALA A 42 -7.04 3.41 2.82
C ALA A 42 -6.94 1.91 3.11
N LEU A 43 -5.87 1.24 2.66
CA LEU A 43 -5.58 -0.14 3.02
C LEU A 43 -5.25 -0.26 4.51
N PHE A 44 -4.32 0.54 5.03
CA PHE A 44 -3.96 0.52 6.44
C PHE A 44 -5.14 0.84 7.35
N GLN A 45 -6.00 1.78 6.96
CA GLN A 45 -7.22 2.09 7.68
C GLN A 45 -8.19 0.90 7.73
N LYS A 46 -8.26 0.09 6.66
CA LYS A 46 -9.07 -1.14 6.64
C LYS A 46 -8.47 -2.24 7.50
N CYS A 47 -7.16 -2.43 7.45
CA CYS A 47 -6.46 -3.36 8.35
C CYS A 47 -6.72 -3.01 9.81
N TRP A 48 -6.67 -1.72 10.15
CA TRP A 48 -6.97 -1.24 11.50
C TRP A 48 -8.43 -1.52 11.90
N LYS A 49 -9.40 -1.22 11.04
CA LYS A 49 -10.82 -1.52 11.28
C LYS A 49 -11.07 -3.02 11.42
N ALA A 50 -10.43 -3.85 10.59
CA ALA A 50 -10.54 -5.31 10.64
C ALA A 50 -9.88 -5.90 11.90
N SER A 51 -8.85 -5.25 12.44
CA SER A 51 -8.20 -5.63 13.71
C SER A 51 -9.00 -5.24 14.97
N GLY A 52 -10.18 -4.62 14.79
CA GLY A 52 -11.04 -4.18 15.89
C GLY A 52 -10.62 -2.83 16.49
N ALA A 53 -10.04 -1.94 15.67
CA ALA A 53 -9.62 -0.59 16.07
C ALA A 53 -8.59 -0.53 17.22
N LYS A 54 -7.83 -1.61 17.42
CA LYS A 54 -6.74 -1.66 18.42
C LYS A 54 -5.65 -0.64 18.07
N SER A 55 -5.11 0.03 19.09
CA SER A 55 -4.01 1.00 18.91
C SER A 55 -2.68 0.37 18.51
N ARG A 56 -2.54 -0.95 18.59
CA ARG A 56 -1.29 -1.67 18.28
C ARG A 56 -1.50 -2.58 17.08
N LEU A 57 -0.76 -2.34 16.00
CA LEU A 57 -0.80 -3.13 14.78
C LEU A 57 0.59 -3.74 14.50
N PRO A 58 0.73 -5.07 14.43
CA PRO A 58 1.98 -5.69 14.05
C PRO A 58 2.36 -5.33 12.60
N VAL A 59 3.63 -5.06 12.36
CA VAL A 59 4.18 -4.76 11.02
C VAL A 59 3.92 -5.93 10.06
N ALA A 60 3.98 -7.17 10.56
CA ALA A 60 3.67 -8.37 9.80
C ALA A 60 2.25 -8.37 9.19
N VAL A 61 1.24 -7.88 9.93
CA VAL A 61 -0.15 -7.82 9.44
C VAL A 61 -0.27 -6.82 8.29
N LEU A 62 0.45 -5.69 8.37
CA LEU A 62 0.49 -4.69 7.31
C LEU A 62 1.23 -5.24 6.08
N GLY A 63 2.34 -5.94 6.27
CA GLY A 63 3.08 -6.60 5.20
C GLY A 63 2.24 -7.63 4.45
N SER A 64 1.55 -8.53 5.17
CA SER A 64 0.65 -9.51 4.55
C SER A 64 -0.53 -8.85 3.82
N ALA A 65 -1.08 -7.75 4.35
CA ALA A 65 -2.14 -7.01 3.68
C ALA A 65 -1.66 -6.34 2.38
N LEU A 66 -0.42 -5.83 2.36
CA LEU A 66 0.18 -5.26 1.17
C LEU A 66 0.44 -6.33 0.10
N LYS A 67 1.01 -7.49 0.50
CA LYS A 67 1.21 -8.65 -0.39
C LYS A 67 -0.12 -9.13 -1.00
N LEU A 68 -1.15 -9.32 -0.18
CA LEU A 68 -2.48 -9.71 -0.64
C LEU A 68 -3.09 -8.69 -1.62
N ALA A 69 -2.85 -7.40 -1.37
CA ALA A 69 -3.33 -6.35 -2.24
C ALA A 69 -2.61 -6.35 -3.61
N ALA A 70 -1.31 -6.67 -3.63
CA ALA A 70 -0.53 -6.87 -4.86
C ALA A 70 -0.92 -8.16 -5.62
N GLU A 71 -1.16 -9.27 -4.92
CA GLU A 71 -1.62 -10.52 -5.56
C GLU A 71 -2.99 -10.36 -6.22
N ARG A 72 -3.90 -9.62 -5.58
CA ARG A 72 -5.22 -9.30 -6.15
C ARG A 72 -5.15 -8.44 -7.41
N SER A 73 -4.09 -7.66 -7.62
CA SER A 73 -3.90 -6.92 -8.87
C SER A 73 -3.24 -7.77 -9.96
N ARG A 74 -2.42 -8.77 -9.60
CA ARG A 74 -1.91 -9.78 -10.54
C ARG A 74 -3.03 -10.72 -11.01
N GLY A 75 -3.90 -11.14 -10.10
CA GLY A 75 -5.00 -12.08 -10.36
C GLY A 75 -6.14 -11.55 -11.23
N SER A 76 -6.22 -10.24 -11.52
CA SER A 76 -7.15 -9.74 -12.54
C SER A 76 -6.68 -10.03 -13.98
N ASN A 77 -5.42 -10.41 -14.16
CA ASN A 77 -4.84 -10.72 -15.48
C ASN A 77 -4.57 -12.23 -15.67
N GLN A 78 -4.63 -13.05 -14.62
CA GLN A 78 -4.50 -14.51 -14.72
C GLN A 78 -5.88 -15.19 -14.68
N GLY A 79 -6.55 -15.13 -15.83
CA GLY A 79 -7.66 -16.00 -16.20
C GLY A 79 -7.24 -16.96 -17.30
N VAL A 80 -6.06 -17.56 -17.20
CA VAL A 80 -5.67 -18.77 -17.94
C VAL A 80 -4.41 -19.36 -17.28
N ASP A 81 -4.43 -20.68 -17.13
CA ASP A 81 -3.28 -21.58 -16.93
C ASP A 81 -2.84 -21.85 -15.49
N ALA A 82 -3.63 -22.70 -14.84
CA ALA A 82 -3.16 -23.59 -13.79
C ALA A 82 -2.42 -24.79 -14.42
N ALA A 83 -1.09 -24.75 -14.46
CA ALA A 83 -0.20 -25.92 -14.52
C ALA A 83 1.27 -25.48 -14.39
N GLY A 84 2.01 -26.05 -13.44
CA GLY A 84 3.47 -25.89 -13.40
C GLY A 84 4.06 -25.96 -12.01
N THR A 85 4.19 -27.19 -11.52
CA THR A 85 4.98 -27.60 -10.36
C THR A 85 6.46 -27.17 -10.51
N GLU A 86 6.98 -26.64 -9.40
CA GLU A 86 8.35 -26.71 -8.87
C GLU A 86 9.50 -26.87 -9.88
N GLU A 87 10.34 -25.83 -9.99
CA GLU A 87 11.82 -25.89 -9.96
C GLU A 87 12.40 -24.50 -10.31
N LEU A 88 13.56 -24.17 -9.72
CA LEU A 88 14.30 -22.89 -9.71
C LEU A 88 14.07 -21.97 -8.48
N GLU A 89 14.34 -22.55 -7.32
CA GLU A 89 15.03 -21.85 -6.23
C GLU A 89 16.39 -21.33 -6.76
N GLU A 90 16.84 -20.15 -6.30
CA GLU A 90 18.06 -19.42 -6.70
C GLU A 90 17.96 -18.46 -7.93
N ARG A 91 16.94 -17.59 -7.93
CA ARG A 91 17.03 -16.25 -8.55
C ARG A 91 16.41 -15.25 -7.59
N ASP A 92 17.23 -14.75 -6.67
CA ASP A 92 17.00 -13.66 -5.71
C ASP A 92 15.56 -13.46 -5.21
N ALA A 93 15.34 -13.87 -3.97
CA ALA A 93 14.19 -13.60 -3.11
C ALA A 93 14.01 -12.09 -2.78
N GLN A 94 14.11 -11.22 -3.79
CA GLN A 94 14.07 -9.76 -3.71
C GLN A 94 12.71 -9.18 -4.16
N ASP A 95 11.66 -10.00 -4.26
CA ASP A 95 10.30 -9.56 -4.65
C ASP A 95 9.27 -9.68 -3.51
N GLY A 96 9.75 -9.83 -2.27
CA GLY A 96 8.95 -9.84 -1.05
C GLY A 96 9.18 -8.59 -0.23
N LEU A 97 8.14 -7.78 -0.02
CA LEU A 97 8.16 -6.62 0.88
C LEU A 97 8.81 -6.98 2.23
N SER A 98 9.97 -6.38 2.51
CA SER A 98 10.71 -6.62 3.74
C SER A 98 10.02 -5.92 4.92
N PRO A 99 10.20 -6.38 6.17
CA PRO A 99 9.63 -5.69 7.33
C PRO A 99 10.11 -4.22 7.42
N GLU A 100 11.35 -3.96 7.03
CA GLU A 100 11.95 -2.62 6.98
C GLU A 100 11.28 -1.72 5.94
N GLU A 101 10.95 -2.26 4.76
CA GLU A 101 10.21 -1.53 3.73
C GLU A 101 8.79 -1.18 4.19
N VAL A 102 8.13 -2.10 4.91
CA VAL A 102 6.81 -1.84 5.50
C VAL A 102 6.92 -0.76 6.57
N GLU A 103 7.94 -0.81 7.43
CA GLU A 103 8.21 0.23 8.42
C GLU A 103 8.47 1.58 7.76
N TRP A 104 9.34 1.63 6.75
CA TRP A 104 9.62 2.84 5.98
C TRP A 104 8.35 3.39 5.34
N GLN A 105 7.53 2.54 4.73
CA GLN A 105 6.28 2.95 4.12
C GLN A 105 5.31 3.54 5.16
N VAL A 106 5.22 2.98 6.36
CA VAL A 106 4.43 3.53 7.46
C VAL A 106 5.03 4.85 7.95
N ALA A 107 6.35 4.95 8.07
CA ALA A 107 7.06 6.15 8.50
C ALA A 107 6.78 7.33 7.57
N VAL A 108 6.82 7.10 6.24
CA VAL A 108 6.44 8.11 5.22
C VAL A 108 5.02 8.60 5.44
N MET A 109 4.08 7.71 5.76
CA MET A 109 2.68 8.08 5.99
C MET A 109 2.48 8.88 7.28
N ILE A 110 3.28 8.60 8.31
CA ILE A 110 3.29 9.39 9.55
C ILE A 110 3.89 10.77 9.29
N ALA A 111 5.03 10.84 8.60
CA ALA A 111 5.70 12.10 8.27
C ALA A 111 4.81 13.04 7.44
N LYS A 112 4.05 12.48 6.49
CA LYS A 112 3.09 13.23 5.66
C LYS A 112 1.79 13.59 6.39
N GLY A 113 1.57 13.10 7.61
CA GLY A 113 0.36 13.37 8.38
C GLY A 113 -0.88 12.56 7.94
N TYR A 114 -0.72 11.56 7.07
CA TYR A 114 -1.81 10.64 6.70
C TYR A 114 -2.17 9.65 7.80
N VAL A 115 -1.22 9.35 8.68
CA VAL A 115 -1.35 8.43 9.82
C VAL A 115 -0.81 9.11 11.06
N LYS A 116 -1.53 9.03 12.18
CA LYS A 116 -1.06 9.52 13.49
C LYS A 116 -0.64 8.32 14.34
N GLY A 117 0.62 8.29 14.73
CA GLY A 117 1.18 7.21 15.52
C GLY A 117 2.71 7.23 15.54
N TYR A 118 3.30 6.18 16.08
CA TYR A 118 4.74 5.94 16.07
C TYR A 118 5.05 4.48 15.78
N ILE A 119 6.27 4.20 15.35
CA ILE A 119 6.75 2.84 15.08
C ILE A 119 7.64 2.41 16.25
N SER A 120 7.35 1.24 16.82
CA SER A 120 8.21 0.57 17.79
C SER A 120 9.01 -0.52 17.09
N HIS A 121 10.16 -0.15 16.54
CA HIS A 121 11.04 -1.04 15.78
C HIS A 121 11.41 -2.31 16.55
N SER A 122 11.83 -2.21 17.83
CA SER A 122 12.23 -3.38 18.65
C SER A 122 11.12 -4.43 18.81
N HIS A 123 9.85 -4.03 18.73
CA HIS A 123 8.71 -4.94 18.86
C HIS A 123 8.01 -5.22 17.52
N GLN A 124 8.49 -4.63 16.41
CA GLN A 124 7.86 -4.75 15.10
C GLN A 124 6.36 -4.41 15.13
N ILE A 125 6.00 -3.32 15.84
CA ILE A 125 4.62 -2.86 16.01
C ILE A 125 4.51 -1.38 15.67
N VAL A 126 3.43 -1.02 14.95
CA VAL A 126 2.98 0.35 14.74
C VAL A 126 1.93 0.68 15.81
N VAL A 127 2.20 1.72 16.59
CA VAL A 127 1.28 2.22 17.61
C VAL A 127 0.56 3.45 17.08
N LEU A 128 -0.73 3.30 16.82
CA LEU A 128 -1.61 4.35 16.31
C LEU A 128 -2.19 5.20 17.44
N SER A 129 -2.48 6.46 17.13
CA SER A 129 -3.20 7.37 18.02
C SER A 129 -4.57 6.80 18.41
N GLN A 130 -4.96 6.97 19.68
CA GLN A 130 -6.31 6.61 20.14
C GLN A 130 -7.38 7.52 19.55
N GLN A 131 -7.03 8.80 19.32
CA GLN A 131 -7.93 9.78 18.73
C GLN A 131 -7.56 9.99 17.26
N ASP A 132 -8.51 9.67 16.38
CA ASP A 132 -8.43 9.88 14.92
C ASP A 132 -7.07 9.46 14.30
N PRO A 133 -6.73 8.16 14.32
CA PRO A 133 -5.44 7.67 13.80
C PRO A 133 -5.27 7.87 12.29
N PHE A 134 -6.35 8.10 11.54
CA PHE A 134 -6.36 8.33 10.10
C PHE A 134 -7.15 9.61 9.77
N PRO A 135 -6.56 10.80 9.96
CA PRO A 135 -7.25 12.09 9.76
C PRO A 135 -7.82 12.27 8.36
N ARG A 136 -8.89 13.04 8.18
CA ARG A 136 -9.54 13.23 6.86
C ARG A 136 -8.55 13.78 5.83
N LEU A 137 -8.66 13.34 4.57
CA LEU A 137 -7.74 13.76 3.49
C LEU A 137 -7.72 15.28 3.29
N SER A 138 -8.83 15.97 3.54
CA SER A 138 -8.91 17.44 3.47
C SER A 138 -8.09 18.15 4.54
N ALA A 139 -7.77 17.46 5.64
CA ALA A 139 -7.00 18.01 6.76
C ALA A 139 -5.48 17.76 6.61
N VAL A 140 -5.08 16.96 5.62
CA VAL A 140 -3.66 16.67 5.36
C VAL A 140 -3.09 17.79 4.47
N PRO A 141 -2.01 18.48 4.89
CA PRO A 141 -1.38 19.49 4.06
C PRO A 141 -0.90 18.89 2.74
N LEU A 142 -1.29 19.50 1.61
CA LEU A 142 -0.80 19.11 0.27
C LEU A 142 0.66 19.51 0.01
N ALA A 143 1.33 20.09 1.01
CA ALA A 143 2.66 20.68 0.93
C ALA A 143 3.55 20.12 2.06
N ALA A 144 4.21 19.00 1.78
CA ALA A 144 5.45 18.62 2.43
C ALA A 144 6.35 18.04 1.33
N SER A 145 6.96 18.94 0.57
CA SER A 145 8.05 18.69 -0.38
C SER A 145 8.93 19.92 -0.36
#